data_AF-A0A1I5IYK8-F1
#
_entry.id   AF-A0A1I5IYK8-F1
#
_cell.length_a   1.000
_cell.length_b   1.000
_cell.length_c   1.000
_cell.angle_alpha   90.00
_cell.angle_beta   90.00
_cell.angle_gamma   90.00
#
_symmetry.space_group_name_H-M   'P 1'
#
loop_
_entity.id
_entity.type
_entity.pdbx_description
1 polymer ?
#
loop_
_entity_poly.entity_id
_entity_poly.type
_entity_poly.pdbx_seq_one_letter_code
_entity_poly.pdbx_strand_id
1 'polypeptide(L)' 'MHHEALRNWVRQAEADKGERDDRPTTDMAAENRRLAKENAELRRVNEVLRAVSAYFASEIGPTRRWS' A
#
# COMPACT_ATOMS: atom_id res chain seq x y z
N MET A 1 -15.16 26.46 -19.78
CA MET A 1 -15.33 25.53 -18.64
C MET A 1 -15.96 24.25 -19.16
N HIS A 2 -15.31 23.09 -19.01
CA HIS A 2 -15.87 21.81 -19.46
C HIS A 2 -16.94 21.32 -18.48
N HIS A 3 -18.17 21.11 -18.96
CA HIS A 3 -19.32 20.68 -18.15
C HIS A 3 -19.03 19.41 -17.32
N GLU A 4 -18.21 18.51 -17.86
CA GLU A 4 -17.82 17.27 -17.19
C GLU A 4 -16.91 17.51 -15.96
N ALA A 5 -16.00 18.49 -16.03
CA ALA A 5 -15.15 18.84 -14.89
C ALA A 5 -15.99 19.36 -13.72
N LEU A 6 -16.97 20.22 -14.00
CA LEU A 6 -17.90 20.72 -12.99
C LEU A 6 -18.72 19.58 -12.36
N ARG A 7 -19.26 18.66 -13.19
CA ARG A 7 -19.99 17.50 -12.69
C ARG A 7 -19.14 16.63 -11.78
N ASN A 8 -17.88 16.40 -12.12
CA ASN A 8 -16.97 15.62 -11.30
C ASN A 8 -16.65 16.30 -9.96
N TRP A 9 -16.51 17.63 -9.94
CA TRP A 9 -16.31 18.40 -8.71
C TRP A 9 -17.53 18.34 -7.79
N VAL A 10 -18.74 18.51 -8.34
CA VAL A 10 -19.98 18.40 -7.55
C VAL A 10 -20.07 17.01 -6.90
N ARG A 11 -19.83 15.95 -7.67
CA ARG A 11 -19.85 14.57 -7.15
C ARG A 11 -18.81 14.32 -6.08
N GLN A 12 -17.62 14.91 -6.21
CA GLN A 12 -16.59 14.78 -5.17
C GLN A 12 -17.01 15.53 -3.91
N ALA A 13 -17.58 16.73 -4.04
CA ALA A 13 -18.08 17.49 -2.90
C ALA A 13 -19.24 16.78 -2.17
N GLU A 14 -20.16 16.14 -2.90
CA GLU A 14 -21.21 15.27 -2.33
C GLU A 14 -20.59 14.12 -1.52
N ALA A 15 -19.58 13.44 -2.08
CA ALA A 15 -18.89 12.34 -1.39
C ALA A 15 -18.15 12.84 -0.14
N ASP A 16 -17.44 13.96 -0.23
CA ASP A 16 -16.70 14.55 0.90
C ASP A 16 -17.64 14.99 2.05
N LYS A 17 -18.92 15.28 1.75
CA LYS A 17 -19.95 15.56 2.75
C LYS A 17 -20.67 14.30 3.27
N GLY A 18 -20.38 13.12 2.72
CA GLY A 18 -21.09 11.89 3.05
C GLY A 18 -22.50 11.78 2.44
N GLU A 19 -22.83 12.63 1.46
CA GLU A 19 -24.11 12.60 0.73
C GLU A 19 -24.09 11.53 -0.38
N ARG A 20 -22.93 10.91 -0.62
CA ARG A 20 -22.68 9.96 -1.71
C ARG A 20 -21.61 8.95 -1.30
N ASP A 21 -21.84 7.68 -1.62
CA ASP A 21 -21.02 6.53 -1.19
C ASP A 21 -20.35 5.76 -2.35
N ASP A 22 -20.69 6.09 -3.60
CA ASP A 22 -20.16 5.43 -4.81
C ASP A 22 -18.69 5.77 -5.13
N ARG A 23 -18.04 6.60 -4.30
CA ARG A 23 -16.64 6.99 -4.41
C ARG A 23 -16.04 7.37 -3.05
N PRO A 24 -14.71 7.23 -2.88
CA PRO A 24 -14.06 7.67 -1.66
C PRO A 24 -14.08 9.20 -1.53
N THR A 25 -14.03 9.66 -0.29
CA THR A 25 -13.73 11.07 0.00
C THR A 25 -12.30 11.41 -0.42
N THR A 26 -12.01 12.70 -0.56
CA THR A 26 -10.68 13.22 -0.85
C THR A 26 -9.66 12.75 0.19
N ASP A 27 -10.05 12.74 1.48
CA ASP A 27 -9.20 12.29 2.59
C ASP A 27 -8.94 10.77 2.54
N MET A 28 -9.97 9.97 2.29
CA MET A 28 -9.80 8.53 2.11
C MET A 28 -8.87 8.22 0.93
N ALA A 29 -9.00 8.94 -0.17
CA ALA A 29 -8.13 8.77 -1.33
C ALA A 29 -6.68 9.18 -1.02
N ALA A 30 -6.47 10.23 -0.22
CA ALA A 30 -5.15 10.65 0.23
C ALA A 30 -4.51 9.60 1.15
N GLU A 31 -5.26 9.08 2.11
CA GLU A 31 -4.79 8.05 3.03
C GLU A 31 -4.47 6.74 2.31
N ASN A 32 -5.32 6.32 1.37
CA ASN A 32 -5.04 5.15 0.54
C ASN A 32 -3.72 5.29 -0.23
N ARG A 33 -3.41 6.47 -0.77
CA ARG A 33 -2.12 6.73 -1.42
C ARG A 33 -0.95 6.66 -0.44
N ARG A 34 -1.11 7.21 0.77
CA ARG A 34 -0.11 7.15 1.83
C ARG A 34 0.19 5.70 2.23
N LEU A 35 -0.86 4.93 2.50
CA LEU A 35 -0.77 3.51 2.86
C LEU A 35 -0.19 2.66 1.74
N ALA A 36 -0.52 2.95 0.47
CA ALA A 36 0.07 2.24 -0.66
C ALA A 36 1.59 2.44 -0.73
N LYS A 37 2.06 3.67 -0.48
CA LYS A 37 3.50 3.98 -0.43
C LYS A 37 4.19 3.28 0.74
N GLU A 38 3.58 3.33 1.93
CA GLU A 38 4.11 2.67 3.12
C GLU A 38 4.19 1.15 2.94
N ASN A 39 3.13 0.52 2.42
CA ASN A 39 3.13 -0.91 2.12
C ASN A 39 4.17 -1.31 1.07
N ALA A 40 4.42 -0.48 0.06
CA ALA A 40 5.46 -0.74 -0.93
C ALA A 40 6.85 -0.74 -0.28
N GLU A 41 7.12 0.21 0.62
CA GLU A 41 8.39 0.28 1.34
C GLU A 41 8.56 -0.90 2.31
N LEU A 42 7.51 -1.24 3.07
CA LEU A 42 7.53 -2.40 3.97
C LEU A 42 7.80 -3.70 3.22
N ARG A 43 7.21 -3.87 2.03
CA ARG A 43 7.47 -5.04 1.17
C ARG A 43 8.91 -5.09 0.70
N ARG A 44 9.47 -3.94 0.27
CA ARG A 44 10.88 -3.82 -0.13
C ARG A 44 11.82 -4.20 1.02
N VAL A 45 11.58 -3.69 2.22
CA VAL A 45 12.40 -4.00 3.40
C VAL A 45 12.29 -5.49 3.77
N ASN A 46 11.08 -6.04 3.77
CA ASN A 46 10.86 -7.46 4.05
C ASN A 46 11.56 -8.39 3.05
N GLU A 47 11.65 -7.98 1.79
CA GLU A 47 12.40 -8.73 0.77
C GLU A 47 13.89 -8.80 1.10
N VAL A 48 14.50 -7.67 1.48
CA VAL A 48 15.90 -7.62 1.91
C VAL A 48 16.13 -8.48 3.14
N LEU A 49 15.26 -8.36 4.15
CA LEU A 49 15.36 -9.16 5.37
C LEU A 49 15.26 -10.65 5.07
N ARG A 50 14.31 -11.06 4.22
CA ARG A 50 14.16 -12.45 3.80
C ARG A 50 15.41 -12.95 3.07
N ALA A 51 16.00 -12.16 2.18
CA ALA A 51 17.23 -12.51 1.47
C ALA A 51 18.41 -12.70 2.45
N VAL A 52 18.56 -11.78 3.40
CA VAL A 52 19.59 -11.85 4.45
C VAL A 52 19.38 -13.09 5.34
N SER A 53 18.16 -13.36 5.78
CA SER A 53 17.84 -14.56 6.56
C SER A 53 18.14 -15.85 5.79
N ALA A 54 17.81 -15.90 4.50
CA ALA A 54 18.11 -17.05 3.66
C ALA A 54 19.63 -17.28 3.52
N TYR A 55 20.38 -16.20 3.30
CA TYR A 55 21.85 -16.24 3.25
C TYR A 55 22.46 -16.81 4.54
N PHE A 56 22.05 -16.29 5.70
CA PHE A 56 22.56 -16.80 6.98
C PHE A 56 22.14 -18.26 7.25
N ALA A 57 20.93 -18.65 6.87
CA ALA A 57 20.49 -20.03 7.00
C ALA A 57 21.33 -20.99 6.13
N SER A 58 21.78 -20.56 4.95
CA SER A 58 22.69 -21.37 4.13
C SER A 58 24.11 -21.44 4.66
N GLU A 59 24.62 -20.37 5.29
CA GLU A 59 25.98 -20.31 5.85
C GLU A 59 26.13 -21.15 7.13
N ILE A 60 25.08 -21.26 7.95
CA ILE A 60 25.14 -22.04 9.21
C ILE A 60 25.16 -23.56 8.93
N GLY A 61 24.76 -24.00 7.73
CA GLY A 61 24.71 -25.40 7.32
C GLY A 61 23.72 -26.25 8.15
N PRO A 62 23.24 -27.39 7.62
CA PRO A 62 22.55 -28.35 8.47
C PRO A 62 23.55 -28.80 9.55
N THR A 63 23.21 -28.61 10.83
CA THR A 63 23.94 -29.21 11.94
C THR A 63 24.15 -30.68 11.57
N ARG A 64 25.38 -31.04 11.23
CA ARG A 64 25.74 -32.34 10.67
C ARG A 64 25.39 -33.39 11.72
N ARG A 65 24.18 -33.93 11.66
CA ARG A 65 23.69 -34.99 12.53
C ARG A 65 24.33 -36.26 11.98
N TRP A 66 25.54 -36.56 12.44
CA TRP A 66 26.20 -37.81 12.11
C TRP A 66 25.59 -38.94 12.94
N SER A 67 25.52 -40.10 12.29
CA SER A 67 25.27 -41.46 12.79
C SER A 67 26.03 -41.80 14.07
#